data_AF-A0A6M8W483-F1
#
_entry.id   AF-A0A6M8W483-F1
#
_cell.length_a   1.000
_cell.length_b   1.000
_cell.length_c   1.000
_cell.angle_alpha   90.00
_cell.angle_beta   90.00
_cell.angle_gamma   90.00
#
_symmetry.space_group_name_H-M   'P 1'
#
loop_
_entity.id
_entity.type
_entity.pdbx_description
1 polymer ?
#
loop_
_entity_poly.entity_id
_entity_poly.type
_entity_poly.pdbx_seq_one_letter_code
_entity_poly.pdbx_strand_id
1 'polypeptide(L)'
;MTRAPYDASLGEVLWAVIPLSNESGTELVDPLIVSDKLVAAAEEVVGVRAVPLNRTLQAMHALDMKGVQTPEQVRQLASAMGVDGIILGTITSYDPYDPPTIGMSLALYARTSAMDSRDSGTTLDPRTLSAAPTETQSPRALLSDRPTAVVSANLNARDHGVLTALRTYAEGRHDPVSSLGWKRYTASMDLYTQFAAQHLVAALVEQEHQRLAPLAIAEDPPTP
;
A
#
# COMPACT_ATOMS: atom_id res chain seq x y z
N MET A 1 5.59 14.00 -5.81
CA MET A 1 4.42 13.18 -6.16
C MET A 1 4.94 11.77 -6.43
N THR A 2 4.45 10.77 -5.70
CA THR A 2 4.95 9.38 -5.81
C THR A 2 4.21 8.67 -6.94
N ARG A 3 4.94 8.05 -7.86
CA ARG A 3 4.37 7.30 -8.99
C ARG A 3 4.60 5.81 -8.75
N ALA A 4 3.56 5.00 -8.93
CA ALA A 4 3.69 3.56 -8.84
C ALA A 4 4.50 2.99 -10.02
N PRO A 5 5.24 1.88 -9.81
CA PRO A 5 6.05 1.25 -10.85
C PRO A 5 5.24 0.47 -11.90
N TYR A 6 3.90 0.46 -11.82
CA TYR A 6 3.05 -0.35 -12.68
C TYR A 6 2.81 0.30 -14.03
N ASP A 7 2.64 -0.55 -15.04
CA ASP A 7 2.28 -0.11 -16.39
C ASP A 7 0.82 0.36 -16.44
N ALA A 8 0.64 1.68 -16.36
CA ALA A 8 -0.67 2.32 -16.42
C ALA A 8 -1.39 2.13 -17.77
N SER A 9 -0.73 1.59 -18.81
CA SER A 9 -1.38 1.27 -20.09
C SER A 9 -2.33 0.07 -20.00
N LEU A 10 -2.15 -0.80 -19.01
CA LEU A 10 -3.00 -1.96 -18.73
C LEU A 10 -4.18 -1.63 -17.79
N GLY A 11 -4.28 -0.38 -17.33
CA GLY A 11 -5.27 0.08 -16.34
C GLY A 11 -4.63 0.45 -15.00
N GLU A 12 -5.36 1.21 -14.19
CA GLU A 12 -4.90 1.56 -12.84
C GLU A 12 -5.00 0.33 -11.91
N VAL A 13 -3.99 0.13 -11.07
CA VAL A 13 -3.96 -1.01 -10.12
C VAL A 13 -4.85 -0.69 -8.93
N LEU A 14 -5.80 -1.57 -8.63
CA LEU A 14 -6.74 -1.35 -7.52
C LEU A 14 -6.20 -1.95 -6.22
N TRP A 15 -5.95 -1.10 -5.23
CA TRP A 15 -5.51 -1.47 -3.88
C TRP A 15 -6.66 -1.37 -2.88
N ALA A 16 -6.72 -2.29 -1.92
CA ALA A 16 -7.55 -2.16 -0.73
C ALA A 16 -6.69 -2.09 0.52
N VAL A 17 -7.15 -1.35 1.52
CA VAL A 17 -6.54 -1.32 2.85
C VAL A 17 -7.45 -2.11 3.78
N ILE A 18 -6.89 -3.11 4.47
CA ILE A 18 -7.56 -3.79 5.59
C ILE A 18 -7.47 -2.87 6.81
N PRO A 19 -8.54 -2.74 7.62
CA PRO A 19 -8.47 -2.07 8.91
C PRO A 19 -7.26 -2.51 9.71
N LEU A 20 -6.41 -1.55 10.09
CA LEU A 20 -5.19 -1.82 10.83
C LEU A 20 -5.51 -2.49 12.17
N SER A 21 -4.65 -3.42 12.58
CA SER A 21 -4.71 -3.95 13.94
C SER A 21 -3.92 -3.05 14.90
N ASN A 22 -4.41 -2.89 16.12
CA ASN A 22 -3.71 -2.14 17.15
C ASN A 22 -2.84 -3.06 18.00
N GLU A 23 -1.52 -2.86 17.94
CA GLU A 23 -0.50 -3.59 18.71
C GLU A 23 0.36 -2.60 19.54
N SER A 24 -0.09 -1.35 19.65
CA SER A 24 0.69 -0.27 20.29
C SER A 24 0.66 -0.31 21.82
N GLY A 25 -0.18 -1.17 22.41
CA GLY A 25 -0.37 -1.30 23.85
C GLY A 25 -1.23 -0.19 24.48
N THR A 26 -1.86 0.68 23.67
CA THR A 26 -2.78 1.73 24.14
C THR A 26 -4.11 1.70 23.40
N GLU A 27 -5.20 2.09 24.06
CA GLU A 27 -6.55 2.19 23.48
C GLU A 27 -6.85 3.59 22.92
N LEU A 28 -5.90 4.52 23.00
CA LEU A 28 -6.07 5.92 22.55
C LEU A 28 -6.14 6.06 21.02
N VAL A 29 -5.77 5.02 20.27
CA VAL A 29 -5.76 5.03 18.81
C VAL A 29 -7.01 4.36 18.27
N ASP A 30 -7.70 5.05 17.37
CA ASP A 30 -8.76 4.45 16.54
C ASP A 30 -8.13 3.92 15.25
N PRO A 31 -8.05 2.59 15.06
CA PRO A 31 -7.40 2.02 13.88
C PRO A 31 -8.14 2.33 12.58
N LEU A 32 -9.45 2.59 12.63
CA LEU A 32 -10.23 2.94 11.43
C LEU A 32 -9.81 4.30 10.89
N ILE A 33 -9.63 5.28 11.78
CA ILE A 33 -9.15 6.62 11.41
C ILE A 33 -7.76 6.54 10.76
N VAL A 34 -6.85 5.73 11.32
CA VAL A 34 -5.51 5.55 10.74
C VAL A 34 -5.59 4.83 9.39
N SER A 35 -6.46 3.84 9.26
CA SER A 35 -6.69 3.10 8.02
C SER A 35 -7.25 3.99 6.91
N ASP A 36 -8.18 4.88 7.22
CA ASP A 36 -8.71 5.87 6.27
C ASP A 36 -7.61 6.82 5.77
N LYS A 37 -6.67 7.22 6.65
CA LYS A 37 -5.51 8.01 6.24
C LYS A 37 -4.56 7.25 5.33
N LEU A 38 -4.41 5.93 5.50
CA LEU A 38 -3.66 5.09 4.56
C LEU A 38 -4.36 4.97 3.21
N VAL A 39 -5.69 4.85 3.18
CA VAL A 39 -6.47 4.87 1.93
C VAL A 39 -6.26 6.20 1.21
N ALA A 40 -6.35 7.33 1.92
CA ALA A 40 -6.10 8.65 1.36
C ALA A 40 -4.66 8.79 0.84
N ALA A 41 -3.67 8.28 1.58
CA ALA A 41 -2.27 8.27 1.13
C ALA A 41 -2.05 7.40 -0.13
N ALA A 42 -2.75 6.28 -0.24
CA ALA A 42 -2.70 5.42 -1.43
C ALA A 42 -3.34 6.07 -2.67
N GLU A 43 -4.44 6.83 -2.49
CA GLU A 43 -5.06 7.63 -3.57
C GLU A 43 -4.14 8.74 -4.11
N GLU A 44 -3.20 9.25 -3.30
CA GLU A 44 -2.20 10.23 -3.78
C GLU A 44 -1.14 9.61 -4.72
N VAL A 45 -1.05 8.28 -4.80
CA VAL A 45 -0.06 7.58 -5.64
C VAL A 45 -0.55 7.49 -7.08
N VAL A 46 0.23 8.06 -8.01
CA VAL A 46 -0.10 8.02 -9.44
C VAL A 46 0.00 6.59 -9.96
N GLY A 47 -1.09 6.09 -10.57
CA GLY A 47 -1.19 4.74 -11.13
C GLY A 47 -1.81 3.70 -10.19
N VAL A 48 -2.22 4.12 -8.98
CA VAL A 48 -2.94 3.29 -8.01
C VAL A 48 -4.31 3.91 -7.76
N ARG A 49 -5.32 3.06 -7.56
CA ARG A 49 -6.63 3.47 -7.02
C ARG A 49 -6.85 2.76 -5.72
N ALA A 50 -7.34 3.47 -4.71
CA ALA A 50 -7.65 2.85 -3.44
C ALA A 50 -9.16 2.59 -3.32
N VAL A 51 -9.49 1.41 -2.83
CA VAL A 51 -10.85 1.08 -2.43
C VAL A 51 -11.15 1.80 -1.11
N PRO A 52 -12.28 2.52 -1.00
CA PRO A 52 -12.70 3.10 0.28
C PRO A 52 -12.78 2.05 1.38
N LEU A 53 -12.34 2.40 2.60
CA LEU A 53 -12.26 1.46 3.72
C LEU A 53 -13.59 0.75 4.02
N ASN A 54 -14.70 1.48 3.90
CA ASN A 54 -16.05 0.93 4.09
C ASN A 54 -16.37 -0.24 3.16
N ARG A 55 -15.84 -0.25 1.93
CA ARG A 55 -16.03 -1.38 1.01
C ARG A 55 -15.19 -2.58 1.43
N THR A 56 -14.00 -2.38 2.00
CA THR A 56 -13.23 -3.47 2.61
C THR A 56 -13.97 -4.05 3.82
N LEU A 57 -14.49 -3.20 4.71
CA LEU A 57 -15.27 -3.63 5.88
C LEU A 57 -16.51 -4.44 5.46
N GLN A 58 -17.26 -3.97 4.47
CA GLN A 58 -18.42 -4.71 3.94
C GLN A 58 -18.03 -6.08 3.38
N ALA A 59 -16.92 -6.17 2.66
CA ALA A 59 -16.43 -7.46 2.14
C ALA A 59 -15.98 -8.39 3.27
N MET A 60 -15.32 -7.87 4.30
CA MET A 60 -14.96 -8.65 5.49
C MET A 60 -16.20 -9.16 6.22
N HIS A 61 -17.23 -8.33 6.41
CA HIS A 61 -18.50 -8.74 7.00
C HIS A 61 -19.22 -9.81 6.18
N ALA A 62 -19.22 -9.69 4.84
CA ALA A 62 -19.83 -10.69 3.96
C ALA A 62 -19.13 -12.06 4.03
N LEU A 63 -17.84 -12.08 4.40
CA LEU A 63 -17.04 -13.28 4.58
C LEU A 63 -16.94 -13.75 6.04
N ASP A 64 -17.70 -13.13 6.96
CA ASP A 64 -17.64 -13.36 8.42
C ASP A 64 -16.21 -13.24 9.00
N MET A 65 -15.40 -12.35 8.42
CA MET A 65 -14.03 -12.08 8.84
C MET A 65 -14.01 -10.92 9.84
N LYS A 66 -13.58 -11.19 11.07
CA LYS A 66 -13.34 -10.15 12.10
C LYS A 66 -11.98 -9.46 11.96
N GLY A 67 -11.10 -10.06 11.18
CA GLY A 67 -9.73 -9.63 10.96
C GLY A 67 -9.07 -10.62 10.01
N VAL A 68 -7.87 -10.27 9.55
CA VAL A 68 -7.12 -11.10 8.61
C VAL A 68 -5.84 -11.56 9.29
N GLN A 69 -5.73 -12.87 9.51
CA GLN A 69 -4.61 -13.49 10.23
C GLN A 69 -3.78 -14.43 9.35
N THR A 70 -4.35 -14.93 8.26
CA THR A 70 -3.64 -15.85 7.36
C THR A 70 -3.55 -15.29 5.94
N PRO A 71 -2.50 -15.63 5.18
CA PRO A 71 -2.41 -15.26 3.77
C PRO A 71 -3.61 -15.74 2.95
N GLU A 72 -4.18 -16.89 3.29
CA GLU A 72 -5.40 -17.43 2.64
C GLU A 72 -6.57 -16.46 2.75
N GLN A 73 -6.79 -15.87 3.92
CA GLN A 73 -7.86 -14.90 4.15
C GLN A 73 -7.64 -13.62 3.34
N VAL A 74 -6.38 -13.18 3.21
CA VAL A 74 -6.02 -12.04 2.33
C VAL A 74 -6.42 -12.36 0.89
N ARG A 75 -6.08 -13.54 0.36
CA ARG A 75 -6.43 -13.95 -1.01
C ARG A 75 -7.94 -14.04 -1.22
N GLN A 76 -8.65 -14.61 -0.25
CA GLN A 76 -10.11 -14.74 -0.31
C GLN A 76 -10.79 -13.36 -0.33
N LEU A 77 -10.34 -12.44 0.53
CA LEU A 77 -10.83 -11.06 0.56
C LEU A 77 -10.51 -10.32 -0.75
N ALA A 78 -9.28 -10.46 -1.27
CA ALA A 78 -8.88 -9.84 -2.53
C ALA A 78 -9.73 -10.32 -3.71
N SER A 79 -9.99 -11.62 -3.76
CA SER A 79 -10.84 -12.25 -4.80
C SER A 79 -12.29 -11.78 -4.70
N ALA A 80 -12.83 -11.69 -3.48
CA ALA A 80 -14.20 -11.21 -3.25
C ALA A 80 -14.37 -9.73 -3.62
N MET A 81 -13.35 -8.90 -3.37
CA MET A 81 -13.39 -7.48 -3.71
C MET A 81 -13.02 -7.18 -5.16
N GLY A 82 -12.32 -8.11 -5.82
CA GLY A 82 -11.81 -7.96 -7.18
C GLY A 82 -10.60 -7.04 -7.29
N VAL A 83 -9.82 -6.88 -6.21
CA VAL A 83 -8.66 -5.96 -6.14
C VAL A 83 -7.37 -6.65 -6.59
N ASP A 84 -6.37 -5.84 -6.94
CA ASP A 84 -5.06 -6.30 -7.41
C ASP A 84 -4.00 -6.26 -6.30
N GLY A 85 -4.21 -5.42 -5.28
CA GLY A 85 -3.37 -5.35 -4.09
C GLY A 85 -4.18 -5.20 -2.81
N ILE A 86 -3.65 -5.72 -1.71
CA ILE A 86 -4.14 -5.51 -0.35
C ILE A 86 -3.00 -5.05 0.54
N ILE A 87 -3.19 -3.92 1.21
CA ILE A 87 -2.35 -3.44 2.29
C ILE A 87 -2.89 -4.01 3.60
N LEU A 88 -2.06 -4.80 4.27
CA LEU A 88 -2.24 -5.26 5.64
C LEU A 88 -1.30 -4.45 6.53
N GLY A 89 -1.74 -4.06 7.72
CA GLY A 89 -0.82 -3.39 8.63
C GLY A 89 -1.23 -3.42 10.09
N THR A 90 -0.27 -3.04 10.93
CA THR A 90 -0.42 -2.93 12.37
C THR A 90 0.14 -1.62 12.87
N ILE A 91 -0.47 -1.08 13.93
CA ILE A 91 0.00 0.10 14.65
C ILE A 91 0.79 -0.42 15.85
N THR A 92 2.11 -0.24 15.84
CA THR A 92 3.04 -0.84 16.80
C THR A 92 3.45 0.11 17.93
N SER A 93 3.24 1.42 17.75
CA SER A 93 3.47 2.43 18.78
C SER A 93 2.54 3.62 18.54
N TYR A 94 2.02 4.22 19.60
CA TYR A 94 1.15 5.39 19.50
C TYR A 94 1.25 6.24 20.78
N ASP A 95 1.80 7.43 20.64
CA ASP A 95 1.86 8.45 21.68
C ASP A 95 1.42 9.80 21.09
N PRO A 96 0.23 10.32 21.46
CA PRO A 96 -0.28 11.58 20.94
C PRO A 96 0.32 12.82 21.63
N TYR A 97 1.11 12.66 22.70
CA TYR A 97 1.62 13.78 23.49
C TYR A 97 2.86 14.40 22.84
N ASP A 98 3.00 15.72 22.93
CA ASP A 98 4.10 16.46 22.31
C ASP A 98 5.46 16.06 22.94
N PRO A 99 6.43 15.59 22.14
CA PRO A 99 6.41 15.34 20.69
C PRO A 99 5.80 13.97 20.31
N PRO A 100 4.87 13.93 19.33
CA PRO A 100 4.11 12.73 19.03
C PRO A 100 4.97 11.61 18.45
N THR A 101 4.55 10.37 18.68
CA THR A 101 5.20 9.17 18.15
C THR A 101 4.16 8.23 17.57
N ILE A 102 4.40 7.71 16.37
CA ILE A 102 3.59 6.64 15.79
C ILE A 102 4.49 5.60 15.13
N GLY A 103 4.30 4.34 15.48
CA GLY A 103 4.93 3.18 14.86
C GLY A 103 3.90 2.41 14.06
N MET A 104 4.23 2.05 12.83
CA MET A 104 3.38 1.19 12.01
C MET A 104 4.22 0.24 11.15
N SER A 105 3.65 -0.93 10.87
CA SER A 105 4.19 -1.92 9.95
C SER A 105 3.16 -2.21 8.88
N LEU A 106 3.52 -2.08 7.61
CA LEU A 106 2.66 -2.33 6.46
C LEU A 106 3.26 -3.42 5.57
N ALA A 107 2.40 -4.28 5.06
CA ALA A 107 2.71 -5.30 4.09
C ALA A 107 1.74 -5.21 2.91
N LEU A 108 2.28 -5.15 1.69
CA LEU A 108 1.50 -5.21 0.47
C LEU A 108 1.47 -6.65 -0.03
N TYR A 109 0.28 -7.21 -0.15
CA TYR A 109 0.04 -8.44 -0.88
C TYR A 109 -0.55 -8.09 -2.22
N ALA A 110 0.14 -8.40 -3.31
CA ALA A 110 -0.34 -8.01 -4.62
C ALA A 110 -0.22 -9.12 -5.66
N ARG A 111 -0.97 -8.99 -6.74
CA ARG A 111 -1.01 -9.97 -7.84
C ARG A 111 0.24 -9.81 -8.69
N THR A 112 1.14 -10.79 -8.63
CA THR A 112 2.40 -10.73 -9.40
C THR A 112 2.14 -10.57 -10.90
N SER A 113 1.13 -11.24 -11.48
CA SER A 113 0.87 -11.20 -12.93
C SER A 113 0.34 -9.87 -13.48
N ALA A 114 -0.41 -9.10 -12.68
CA ALA A 114 -0.98 -7.83 -13.13
C ALA A 114 0.03 -6.68 -12.98
N MET A 115 1.08 -6.90 -12.20
CA MET A 115 2.14 -5.93 -11.91
C MET A 115 3.45 -6.28 -12.62
N ASP A 116 3.59 -7.52 -13.10
CA ASP A 116 4.55 -7.91 -14.11
C ASP A 116 3.97 -7.56 -15.49
N SER A 117 4.50 -6.51 -16.13
CA SER A 117 4.23 -6.22 -17.55
C SER A 117 4.52 -7.41 -18.49
N ARG A 118 5.19 -8.46 -17.99
CA ARG A 118 5.50 -9.71 -18.70
C ARG A 118 4.34 -10.68 -18.82
N ASP A 119 3.31 -10.62 -17.98
CA ASP A 119 2.19 -11.58 -18.08
C ASP A 119 1.16 -11.21 -19.16
N SER A 120 1.30 -10.02 -19.77
CA SER A 120 0.74 -9.73 -21.09
C SER A 120 1.53 -10.39 -22.24
N GLY A 121 2.65 -11.03 -21.91
CA GLY A 121 3.64 -11.63 -22.82
C GLY A 121 3.95 -13.09 -22.54
N THR A 122 3.12 -13.82 -21.76
CA THR A 122 2.94 -15.23 -22.11
C THR A 122 2.36 -15.17 -23.51
N THR A 123 3.20 -15.33 -24.53
CA THR A 123 2.77 -15.50 -25.90
C THR A 123 1.82 -16.69 -25.89
N LEU A 124 0.52 -16.40 -25.74
CA LEU A 124 -0.57 -17.34 -25.93
C LEU A 124 -0.42 -17.79 -27.37
N ASP A 125 0.31 -18.88 -27.58
CA ASP A 125 0.51 -19.44 -28.90
C ASP A 125 -0.86 -19.94 -29.38
N PRO A 126 -1.48 -19.32 -30.39
CA PRO A 126 -2.84 -19.69 -30.80
C PRO A 126 -2.92 -21.16 -31.23
N ARG A 127 -1.79 -21.79 -31.59
CA ARG A 127 -1.73 -23.22 -31.89
C ARG A 127 -1.85 -24.12 -30.66
N THR A 128 -1.33 -23.72 -29.50
CA THR A 128 -1.43 -24.50 -28.26
C THR A 128 -2.83 -24.40 -27.65
N LEU A 129 -3.48 -23.23 -27.78
CA LEU A 129 -4.87 -23.03 -27.36
C LEU A 129 -5.87 -23.77 -28.26
N SER A 130 -5.64 -23.77 -29.58
CA SER A 130 -6.52 -24.46 -30.53
C SER A 130 -6.43 -25.99 -30.42
N ALA A 131 -5.31 -26.51 -29.89
CA ALA A 131 -5.08 -27.94 -29.67
C ALA A 131 -5.44 -28.39 -28.24
N ALA A 132 -5.75 -27.47 -27.33
CA ALA A 132 -6.17 -27.80 -25.98
C ALA A 132 -7.63 -28.28 -25.98
N PRO A 133 -7.93 -29.49 -25.51
CA PRO A 133 -9.31 -30.02 -25.45
C PRO A 133 -10.18 -29.35 -24.37
N THR A 134 -9.57 -28.48 -23.55
CA THR A 134 -10.21 -27.74 -22.47
C THR A 134 -9.88 -26.26 -22.65
N GLU A 135 -10.89 -25.40 -22.53
CA GLU A 135 -10.73 -23.96 -22.47
C GLU A 135 -9.91 -23.60 -21.22
N THR A 136 -8.61 -23.39 -21.39
CA THR A 136 -7.74 -22.92 -20.30
C THR A 136 -8.06 -21.46 -20.06
N GLN A 137 -9.05 -21.20 -19.21
CA GLN A 137 -9.32 -19.86 -18.68
C GLN A 137 -7.98 -19.34 -18.16
N SER A 138 -7.44 -18.25 -18.74
CA SER A 138 -6.19 -17.66 -18.25
C SER A 138 -6.33 -17.49 -16.75
N PRO A 139 -5.50 -18.16 -15.93
CA PRO A 139 -5.64 -18.04 -14.49
C PRO A 139 -5.36 -16.58 -14.17
N ARG A 140 -6.42 -15.82 -13.84
CA ARG A 140 -6.25 -14.51 -13.23
C ARG A 140 -5.36 -14.75 -12.03
N ALA A 141 -4.11 -14.31 -12.07
CA ALA A 141 -3.18 -14.81 -11.07
C ALA A 141 -3.69 -14.45 -9.68
N LEU A 142 -3.55 -15.41 -8.79
CA LEU A 142 -3.93 -15.21 -7.40
C LEU A 142 -2.92 -14.24 -6.76
N LEU A 143 -3.34 -13.55 -5.70
CA LEU A 143 -2.39 -12.86 -4.83
C LEU A 143 -1.34 -13.85 -4.35
N SER A 144 -0.08 -13.43 -4.27
CA SER A 144 0.99 -14.26 -3.72
C SER A 144 0.74 -14.57 -2.23
N ASP A 145 1.17 -15.75 -1.78
CA ASP A 145 1.13 -16.15 -0.37
C ASP A 145 2.12 -15.36 0.50
N ARG A 146 3.05 -14.67 -0.14
CA ARG A 146 4.04 -13.80 0.50
C ARG A 146 3.77 -12.35 0.13
N PRO A 147 3.98 -11.42 1.08
CA PRO A 147 3.89 -10.01 0.77
C PRO A 147 4.97 -9.63 -0.25
N THR A 148 4.58 -8.78 -1.19
CA THR A 148 5.40 -8.31 -2.31
C THR A 148 6.32 -7.16 -1.88
N ALA A 149 5.88 -6.36 -0.91
CA ALA A 149 6.68 -5.36 -0.20
C ALA A 149 6.25 -5.29 1.28
N VAL A 150 7.19 -4.95 2.16
CA VAL A 150 6.98 -4.84 3.61
C VAL A 150 7.83 -3.70 4.16
N VAL A 151 7.17 -2.72 4.75
CA VAL A 151 7.81 -1.55 5.37
C VAL A 151 7.40 -1.44 6.83
N SER A 152 8.32 -1.01 7.67
CA SER A 152 8.05 -0.73 9.07
C SER A 152 8.84 0.49 9.50
N ALA A 153 8.20 1.42 10.20
CA ALA A 153 8.84 2.61 10.71
C ALA A 153 8.28 2.98 12.07
N ASN A 154 9.15 3.49 12.94
CA ASN A 154 8.78 4.20 14.15
C ASN A 154 9.09 5.69 13.95
N LEU A 155 8.04 6.49 13.81
CA LEU A 155 8.13 7.92 13.49
C LEU A 155 7.97 8.73 14.78
N ASN A 156 9.09 8.96 15.45
CA ASN A 156 9.15 9.82 16.64
C ASN A 156 9.49 11.25 16.23
N ALA A 157 8.65 12.22 16.60
CA ALA A 157 8.87 13.63 16.26
C ALA A 157 10.06 14.27 16.99
N ARG A 158 10.75 13.55 17.89
CA ARG A 158 12.07 13.94 18.42
C ARG A 158 13.20 13.72 17.42
N ASP A 159 13.03 12.79 16.48
CA ASP A 159 14.12 12.36 15.60
C ASP A 159 14.32 13.35 14.45
N HIS A 160 15.57 13.75 14.23
CA HIS A 160 15.91 14.73 13.20
C HIS A 160 15.54 14.27 11.78
N GLY A 161 15.71 12.97 11.49
CA GLY A 161 15.34 12.39 10.19
C GLY A 161 13.84 12.48 9.95
N VAL A 162 13.03 12.15 10.96
CA VAL A 162 11.56 12.22 10.90
C VAL A 162 11.10 13.66 10.73
N LEU A 163 11.68 14.59 11.48
CA LEU A 163 11.39 16.02 11.34
C LEU A 163 11.74 16.57 9.96
N THR A 164 12.82 16.08 9.35
CA THR A 164 13.21 16.47 7.99
C THR A 164 12.21 15.96 6.96
N ALA A 165 11.84 14.68 7.03
CA ALA A 165 10.80 14.12 6.18
C ALA A 165 9.45 14.84 6.35
N LEU A 166 9.09 15.20 7.59
CA LEU A 166 7.86 15.94 7.86
C LEU A 166 7.88 17.35 7.26
N ARG A 167 9.01 18.04 7.29
CA ARG A 167 9.15 19.36 6.64
C ARG A 167 8.92 19.25 5.14
N THR A 168 9.58 18.30 4.49
CA THR A 168 9.40 18.04 3.05
C THR A 168 7.96 17.65 2.72
N TYR A 169 7.29 16.86 3.56
CA TYR A 169 5.88 16.54 3.39
C TYR A 169 4.98 17.79 3.48
N ALA A 170 5.26 18.66 4.45
CA ALA A 170 4.49 19.88 4.71
C ALA A 170 4.74 21.00 3.67
N GLU A 171 5.83 20.93 2.89
CA GLU A 171 6.11 21.88 1.81
C GLU A 171 4.95 21.87 0.78
N GLY A 172 4.40 23.05 0.51
CA GLY A 172 3.22 23.20 -0.37
C GLY A 172 1.89 22.73 0.22
N ARG A 173 1.87 22.14 1.44
CA ARG A 173 0.67 21.68 2.17
C ARG A 173 0.37 22.51 3.42
N HIS A 174 1.01 23.66 3.59
CA HIS A 174 0.72 24.57 4.70
C HIS A 174 -0.10 25.76 4.21
N ASP A 175 -1.02 26.22 5.06
CA ASP A 175 -1.71 27.49 4.84
C ASP A 175 -0.67 28.63 4.93
N PRO A 176 -0.50 29.47 3.89
CA PRO A 176 0.44 30.61 3.94
C PRO A 176 0.08 31.63 5.03
N VAL A 177 -1.13 31.60 5.58
CA VAL A 177 -1.60 32.49 6.66
C VAL A 177 -1.21 31.97 8.05
N SER A 178 -0.93 30.66 8.20
CA SER A 178 -0.65 30.04 9.50
C SER A 178 0.82 30.20 9.91
N SER A 179 1.07 30.91 11.00
CA SER A 179 2.41 31.14 11.58
C SER A 179 3.15 29.88 12.04
N LEU A 180 2.44 28.76 12.26
CA LEU A 180 3.07 27.49 12.68
C LEU A 180 3.79 26.74 11.54
N GLY A 181 3.45 26.99 10.27
CA GLY A 181 3.98 26.23 9.13
C GLY A 181 3.91 24.70 9.35
N TRP A 182 5.03 24.01 9.18
CA TRP A 182 5.14 22.55 9.36
C TRP A 182 4.95 22.09 10.82
N LYS A 183 5.21 22.94 11.82
CA LYS A 183 5.08 22.57 13.25
C LYS A 183 3.64 22.26 13.66
N ARG A 184 2.66 22.67 12.86
CA ARG A 184 1.25 22.30 13.07
C ARG A 184 1.05 20.78 13.05
N TYR A 185 1.85 20.06 12.26
CA TYR A 185 1.77 18.61 12.17
C TYR A 185 2.28 17.91 13.43
N THR A 186 3.24 18.49 14.18
CA THR A 186 3.67 17.92 15.47
C THR A 186 2.74 18.29 16.61
N ALA A 187 1.94 19.36 16.46
CA ALA A 187 0.98 19.81 17.47
C ALA A 187 -0.37 19.06 17.41
N SER A 188 -0.64 18.33 16.32
CA SER A 188 -1.88 17.55 16.15
C SER A 188 -1.54 16.14 15.75
N MET A 189 -1.87 15.17 16.61
CA MET A 189 -1.65 13.76 16.31
C MET A 189 -2.38 13.33 15.04
N ASP A 190 -3.59 13.87 14.80
CA ASP A 190 -4.34 13.58 13.58
C ASP A 190 -3.55 13.94 12.31
N LEU A 191 -2.94 15.12 12.28
CA LEU A 191 -2.11 15.58 11.17
C LEU A 191 -0.80 14.79 11.10
N TYR A 192 -0.21 14.47 12.25
CA TYR A 192 0.99 13.65 12.32
C TYR A 192 0.76 12.24 11.74
N THR A 193 -0.41 11.64 12.01
CA THR A 193 -0.82 10.36 11.43
C THR A 193 -1.00 10.46 9.91
N GLN A 194 -1.49 11.59 9.36
CA GLN A 194 -1.58 11.79 7.91
C GLN A 194 -0.19 11.77 7.25
N PHE A 195 0.77 12.48 7.86
CA PHE A 195 2.17 12.42 7.45
C PHE A 195 2.70 10.98 7.51
N ALA A 196 2.49 10.28 8.62
CA ALA A 196 2.97 8.92 8.82
C ALA A 196 2.42 7.93 7.78
N ALA A 197 1.12 8.04 7.48
CA ALA A 197 0.47 7.25 6.45
C ALA A 197 1.10 7.49 5.07
N GLN A 198 1.28 8.77 4.69
CA GLN A 198 1.91 9.12 3.41
C GLN A 198 3.37 8.65 3.34
N HIS A 199 4.12 8.83 4.42
CA HIS A 199 5.52 8.42 4.49
C HIS A 199 5.69 6.91 4.28
N LEU A 200 4.84 6.09 4.91
CA LEU A 200 4.88 4.64 4.76
C LEU A 200 4.37 4.16 3.41
N VAL A 201 3.30 4.74 2.87
CA VAL A 201 2.83 4.39 1.52
C VAL A 201 3.91 4.74 0.48
N ALA A 202 4.59 5.87 0.62
CA ALA A 202 5.69 6.23 -0.26
C ALA A 202 6.87 5.24 -0.14
N ALA A 203 7.24 4.85 1.07
CA ALA A 203 8.28 3.83 1.29
C ALA A 203 7.90 2.47 0.71
N LEU A 204 6.62 2.09 0.82
CA LEU A 204 6.09 0.84 0.27
C LEU A 204 6.20 0.83 -1.26
N VAL A 205 5.81 1.92 -1.91
CA VAL A 205 5.94 2.08 -3.37
C VAL A 205 7.42 2.08 -3.81
N GLU A 206 8.31 2.71 -3.04
CA GLU A 206 9.74 2.68 -3.32
C GLU A 206 10.33 1.26 -3.25
N GLN A 207 9.90 0.46 -2.29
CA GLN A 207 10.29 -0.95 -2.21
C GLN A 207 9.77 -1.77 -3.40
N GLU A 208 8.57 -1.45 -3.90
CA GLU A 208 8.03 -2.04 -5.14
C GLU A 208 8.90 -1.67 -6.36
N HIS A 209 9.35 -0.41 -6.48
CA HIS A 209 10.30 0.02 -7.51
C HIS A 209 11.59 -0.78 -7.45
N GLN A 210 12.17 -0.95 -6.25
CA GLN A 210 13.42 -1.69 -6.07
C GLN A 210 13.28 -3.18 -6.37
N ARG A 211 12.11 -3.79 -6.13
CA ARG A 211 11.86 -5.18 -6.52
C ARG A 211 11.82 -5.33 -8.04
N LEU A 212 11.21 -4.38 -8.74
CA LEU A 212 11.00 -4.43 -10.18
C LEU A 212 12.22 -3.95 -10.99
N ALA A 213 13.12 -3.14 -10.41
CA ALA A 213 14.30 -2.61 -11.10
C ALA A 213 15.30 -3.69 -11.60
N PRO A 214 15.67 -4.73 -10.83
CA PRO A 214 16.54 -5.81 -11.32
C PRO A 214 15.94 -6.60 -12.49
N LEU A 215 14.60 -6.65 -12.57
CA LEU A 215 13.89 -7.33 -13.65
C LEU A 215 13.97 -6.56 -14.98
N ALA A 216 14.25 -5.26 -14.97
CA ALA A 216 14.38 -4.43 -16.18
C ALA A 216 15.80 -4.48 -16.80
N ILE A 217 16.85 -4.66 -16.00
CA ILE A 217 18.25 -4.66 -16.48
C ILE A 217 18.60 -5.97 -17.23
N ALA A 218 17.91 -7.07 -16.95
CA ALA A 218 18.09 -8.34 -17.66
C ALA A 218 17.56 -8.32 -19.11
N GLU A 219 16.94 -7.22 -19.54
CA GLU A 219 16.22 -7.10 -20.82
C GLU A 219 17.08 -6.50 -21.95
N ASP A 220 18.30 -6.02 -21.66
CA ASP A 220 19.21 -5.43 -22.64
C ASP A 220 20.42 -6.36 -22.89
N PRO A 221 20.35 -7.31 -23.86
CA PRO A 221 21.54 -8.04 -24.26
C PRO A 221 22.51 -7.06 -24.95
N PRO A 222 23.83 -7.15 -24.69
CA PRO A 222 24.79 -6.29 -25.36
C PRO A 222 24.72 -6.55 -26.87
N THR A 223 24.27 -5.56 -27.63
CA THR A 223 24.42 -5.55 -29.09
C THR A 223 25.91 -5.59 -29.46
N PRO A 224 26.33 -6.50 -30.36
CA PRO A 224 27.72 -6.61 -30.81
C PRO A 224 28.17 -5.43 -31.68
#